data_AF-A0A453RCU1-F1
#
_entry.id   AF-A0A453RCU1-F1
#
_cell.length_a   1.000
_cell.length_b   1.000
_cell.length_c   1.000
_cell.angle_alpha   90.00
_cell.angle_beta   90.00
_cell.angle_gamma   90.00
#
_symmetry.space_group_name_H-M   'P 1'
#
loop_
_entity.id
_entity.type
_entity.pdbx_description
1 polymer ?
#
loop_
_entity_poly.entity_id
_entity_poly.type
_entity_poly.pdbx_seq_one_letter_code
_entity_poly.pdbx_strand_id
1 'polypeptide(L)'
;IYKLYCLKGSDSSTNSDNFEWIPGKILRCIYDKDFRPESIESVLCASLFPPEFPTKERVKHWVIAATHFDKVEMKALEQILLQKQRLQQEMLKYMSLRQTSQEDAADLQKRILGCFRSMSRLFSDAVKAEEHLTMLHQLKDENIWKMFASLLDCATTFNNAWSIRVDLLKSLGEKHELYDFVSTLSMRCSYLLVNKEYVKEILSAASEQKSVGNTKLISSCMDLLTAISSFFPSLLSGFEEDIIELLKEDNEVLKEGIAHVLSKAGGNIREQLASSRCSCLKVLHFVHYFTLFWNSYGATYHDYGTKLLYLPFSALLLFC
;
A
#
# COMPACT_ATOMS: atom_id res chain seq x y z
N ILE A 1 -19.17 15.77 -1.56
CA ILE A 1 -19.99 14.98 -2.51
C ILE A 1 -19.67 13.49 -2.37
N TYR A 2 -18.47 13.04 -2.72
CA TYR A 2 -18.10 11.61 -2.67
C TYR A 2 -18.35 10.94 -1.31
N LYS A 3 -17.95 11.56 -0.18
CA LYS A 3 -18.27 11.04 1.17
C LYS A 3 -19.77 10.75 1.38
N LEU A 4 -20.64 11.64 0.91
CA LEU A 4 -22.11 11.48 1.03
C LEU A 4 -22.62 10.38 0.10
N TYR A 5 -22.01 10.22 -1.08
CA TYR A 5 -22.30 9.13 -1.99
C TYR A 5 -21.95 7.78 -1.35
N CYS A 6 -20.76 7.63 -0.76
CA CYS A 6 -20.38 6.40 -0.05
C CYS A 6 -21.32 6.03 1.10
N LEU A 7 -21.82 7.04 1.85
CA LEU A 7 -22.73 6.82 2.97
C LEU A 7 -24.14 6.37 2.55
N LYS A 8 -24.60 6.72 1.34
CA LYS A 8 -25.96 6.40 0.90
C LYS A 8 -26.15 4.94 0.51
N GLY A 9 -25.06 4.17 0.35
CA GLY A 9 -25.13 2.75 0.00
C GLY A 9 -25.81 2.47 -1.34
N SER A 10 -25.86 1.19 -1.73
CA SER A 10 -26.54 0.71 -2.94
C SER A 10 -28.07 0.73 -2.88
N ASP A 11 -28.66 1.21 -1.77
CA ASP A 11 -30.10 1.10 -1.49
C ASP A 11 -30.95 2.23 -2.09
N SER A 12 -30.32 3.20 -2.76
CA SER A 12 -31.05 4.21 -3.53
C SER A 12 -31.23 3.77 -4.98
N SER A 13 -32.32 3.03 -5.24
CA SER A 13 -32.84 2.69 -6.57
C SER A 13 -33.32 3.91 -7.39
N THR A 14 -32.85 5.10 -7.06
CA THR A 14 -33.22 6.37 -7.70
C THR A 14 -32.00 7.27 -7.86
N ASN A 15 -31.59 7.42 -9.13
CA ASN A 15 -30.80 8.51 -9.74
C ASN A 15 -29.28 8.34 -9.91
N SER A 16 -28.92 7.85 -11.11
CA SER A 16 -28.01 8.38 -12.14
C SER A 16 -26.59 8.86 -11.84
N ASP A 17 -26.23 9.19 -10.61
CA ASP A 17 -24.96 9.88 -10.38
C ASP A 17 -23.92 8.91 -9.82
N ASN A 18 -23.37 8.08 -10.71
CA ASN A 18 -22.20 7.26 -10.42
C ASN A 18 -20.98 8.18 -10.23
N PHE A 19 -20.55 8.36 -8.97
CA PHE A 19 -19.42 9.21 -8.59
C PHE A 19 -18.09 8.45 -8.46
N GLU A 20 -18.01 7.20 -8.91
CA GLU A 20 -16.82 6.33 -8.77
C GLU A 20 -15.61 6.80 -9.61
N TRP A 21 -15.80 7.80 -10.49
CA TRP A 21 -14.70 8.47 -11.18
C TRP A 21 -13.95 9.50 -10.31
N ILE A 22 -14.52 9.93 -9.17
CA ILE A 22 -13.94 10.99 -8.32
C ILE A 22 -12.55 10.60 -7.76
N PRO A 23 -12.34 9.39 -7.19
CA PRO A 23 -11.01 8.98 -6.74
C PRO A 23 -9.94 9.10 -7.83
N GLY A 24 -10.29 8.74 -9.07
CA GLY A 24 -9.40 8.86 -10.22
C GLY A 24 -9.01 10.31 -10.53
N LYS A 25 -9.96 11.24 -10.46
CA LYS A 25 -9.66 12.67 -10.65
C LYS A 25 -8.79 13.24 -9.53
N ILE A 26 -9.00 12.81 -8.28
CA ILE A 26 -8.13 13.19 -7.16
C ILE A 26 -6.71 12.66 -7.38
N LEU A 27 -6.56 11.42 -7.85
CA LEU A 27 -5.25 10.85 -8.18
C LEU A 27 -4.52 11.67 -9.24
N ARG A 28 -5.20 12.08 -10.31
CA ARG A 28 -4.59 12.90 -11.39
C ARG A 28 -4.03 14.24 -10.91
N CYS A 29 -4.53 14.78 -9.80
CA CYS A 29 -4.00 16.01 -9.23
C CYS A 29 -2.50 15.93 -8.91
N ILE A 30 -1.91 14.72 -8.78
CA ILE A 30 -0.47 14.58 -8.49
C ILE A 30 0.42 15.12 -9.62
N TYR A 31 -0.11 15.21 -10.83
CA TYR A 31 0.59 15.73 -12.01
C TYR A 31 0.39 17.23 -12.20
N ASP A 32 -0.48 17.85 -11.43
CA ASP A 32 -0.73 19.26 -11.48
C ASP A 32 0.11 19.95 -10.39
N LYS A 33 0.94 20.89 -10.85
CA LYS A 33 1.90 21.64 -10.03
C LYS A 33 1.25 22.48 -8.92
N ASP A 34 -0.04 22.79 -9.06
CA ASP A 34 -0.76 23.60 -8.09
C ASP A 34 -1.19 22.78 -6.86
N PHE A 35 -1.18 21.44 -6.96
CA PHE A 35 -1.49 20.55 -5.85
C PHE A 35 -0.23 19.97 -5.23
N ARG A 36 -0.16 20.09 -3.90
CA ARG A 36 0.90 19.45 -3.11
C ARG A 36 0.60 17.95 -2.95
N PRO A 37 1.56 17.04 -3.20
CA PRO A 37 1.38 15.60 -3.03
C PRO A 37 0.85 15.20 -1.64
N GLU A 38 1.27 15.90 -0.59
CA GLU A 38 0.84 15.64 0.80
C GLU A 38 -0.62 15.99 1.02
N SER A 39 -1.12 17.01 0.33
CA SER A 39 -2.53 17.41 0.39
C SER A 39 -3.40 16.36 -0.31
N ILE A 40 -2.94 15.82 -1.45
CA ILE A 40 -3.63 14.73 -2.15
C ILE A 40 -3.65 13.47 -1.29
N GLU A 41 -2.50 13.08 -0.73
CA GLU A 41 -2.41 11.91 0.16
C GLU A 41 -3.30 12.08 1.40
N SER A 42 -3.33 13.27 2.00
CA SER A 42 -4.23 13.58 3.12
C SER A 42 -5.70 13.43 2.72
N VAL A 43 -6.09 13.88 1.53
CA VAL A 43 -7.45 13.68 1.03
C VAL A 43 -7.76 12.20 0.89
N LEU A 44 -6.88 11.40 0.29
CA LEU A 44 -7.09 9.97 0.09
C LEU A 44 -7.18 9.20 1.42
N CYS A 45 -6.34 9.51 2.40
CA CYS A 45 -6.29 8.84 3.70
C CYS A 45 -7.43 9.23 4.65
N ALA A 46 -7.75 10.53 4.71
CA ALA A 46 -8.60 11.10 5.78
C ALA A 46 -9.93 11.69 5.28
N SER A 47 -10.00 12.07 4.00
CA SER A 47 -11.14 12.82 3.47
C SER A 47 -11.87 12.14 2.31
N LEU A 48 -11.39 11.01 1.81
CA LEU A 48 -12.10 10.30 0.75
C LEU A 48 -13.32 9.59 1.33
N PHE A 49 -13.15 8.95 2.48
CA PHE A 49 -14.20 8.26 3.22
C PHE A 49 -14.43 8.90 4.60
N PRO A 50 -15.61 8.71 5.20
CA PRO A 50 -15.82 8.97 6.63
C PRO A 50 -14.88 8.12 7.50
N PRO A 51 -14.33 8.63 8.62
CA PRO A 51 -13.44 7.86 9.51
C PRO A 51 -14.06 6.58 10.06
N GLU A 52 -15.37 6.58 10.30
CA GLU A 52 -16.13 5.45 10.84
C GLU A 52 -16.55 4.44 9.75
N PHE A 53 -16.25 4.75 8.49
CA PHE A 53 -16.67 3.93 7.36
C PHE A 53 -15.90 2.59 7.37
N PRO A 54 -16.57 1.43 7.34
CA PRO A 54 -15.90 0.12 7.46
C PRO A 54 -14.89 -0.14 6.34
N THR A 55 -13.80 -0.83 6.66
CA THR A 55 -12.75 -1.15 5.68
C THR A 55 -13.29 -1.93 4.48
N LYS A 56 -14.20 -2.89 4.70
CA LYS A 56 -14.87 -3.62 3.62
C LYS A 56 -15.55 -2.70 2.60
N GLU A 57 -16.31 -1.71 3.08
CA GLU A 57 -17.02 -0.76 2.21
C GLU A 57 -16.05 0.21 1.51
N ARG A 58 -14.96 0.64 2.18
CA ARG A 58 -13.90 1.44 1.53
C ARG A 58 -13.27 0.69 0.37
N VAL A 59 -12.94 -0.58 0.59
CA VAL A 59 -12.33 -1.43 -0.43
C VAL A 59 -13.28 -1.66 -1.59
N LYS A 60 -14.57 -1.91 -1.32
CA LYS A 60 -15.59 -2.00 -2.36
C LYS A 60 -15.61 -0.76 -3.26
N HIS A 61 -15.61 0.44 -2.70
CA HIS A 61 -15.52 1.67 -3.49
C HIS A 61 -14.20 1.80 -4.24
N TRP A 62 -13.06 1.45 -3.63
CA TRP A 62 -11.78 1.46 -4.33
C TRP A 62 -11.76 0.51 -5.54
N VAL A 63 -12.29 -0.70 -5.38
CA VAL A 63 -12.41 -1.68 -6.47
C VAL A 63 -13.33 -1.14 -7.56
N ILE A 64 -14.48 -0.57 -7.24
CA ILE A 64 -15.38 -0.01 -8.27
C ILE A 64 -14.74 1.19 -8.97
N ALA A 65 -14.10 2.09 -8.21
CA ALA A 65 -13.39 3.25 -8.74
C ALA A 65 -12.26 2.84 -9.69
N ALA A 66 -11.48 1.83 -9.33
CA ALA A 66 -10.39 1.34 -10.17
C ALA A 66 -10.86 0.72 -11.50
N THR A 67 -12.12 0.29 -11.60
CA THR A 67 -12.70 -0.05 -12.92
C THR A 67 -12.82 1.14 -13.90
N HIS A 68 -12.66 2.38 -13.42
CA HIS A 68 -12.68 3.61 -14.20
C HIS A 68 -11.28 4.20 -14.41
N PHE A 69 -10.24 3.58 -13.85
CA PHE A 69 -8.88 4.08 -13.96
C PHE A 69 -8.30 3.71 -15.31
N ASP A 70 -7.68 4.67 -15.99
CA ASP A 70 -6.79 4.39 -17.09
C ASP A 70 -5.34 4.31 -16.57
N LYS A 71 -4.38 4.19 -17.50
CA LYS A 71 -2.95 4.09 -17.15
C LYS A 71 -2.46 5.28 -16.32
N VAL A 72 -3.02 6.47 -16.51
CA VAL A 72 -2.65 7.70 -15.81
C VAL A 72 -3.08 7.64 -14.35
N GLU A 73 -4.33 7.27 -14.05
CA GLU A 73 -4.78 7.09 -12.67
C GLU A 73 -3.99 6.00 -11.94
N MET A 74 -3.76 4.86 -12.60
CA MET A 74 -2.98 3.77 -11.99
C MET A 74 -1.55 4.20 -11.70
N LYS A 75 -0.89 4.92 -12.62
CA LYS A 75 0.45 5.47 -12.39
C LYS A 75 0.49 6.52 -11.28
N ALA A 76 -0.55 7.33 -11.14
CA ALA A 76 -0.67 8.27 -10.04
C ALA A 76 -0.77 7.55 -8.68
N LEU A 77 -1.59 6.49 -8.60
CA LEU A 77 -1.69 5.66 -7.40
C LEU A 77 -0.35 5.02 -7.05
N GLU A 78 0.32 4.40 -8.03
CA GLU A 78 1.66 3.82 -7.85
C GLU A 78 2.67 4.86 -7.37
N GLN A 79 2.64 6.09 -7.88
CA GLN A 79 3.52 7.17 -7.45
C GLN A 79 3.27 7.55 -5.98
N ILE A 80 2.02 7.60 -5.53
CA ILE A 80 1.69 7.85 -4.12
C ILE A 80 2.22 6.72 -3.23
N LEU A 81 1.99 5.46 -3.61
CA LEU A 81 2.48 4.30 -2.87
C LEU A 81 4.02 4.26 -2.81
N LEU A 82 4.71 4.59 -3.91
CA LEU A 82 6.16 4.69 -3.96
C LEU A 82 6.71 5.76 -3.01
N GLN A 83 6.13 6.96 -3.02
CA GLN A 83 6.57 8.06 -2.16
C GLN A 83 6.37 7.70 -0.68
N LYS A 84 5.24 7.06 -0.37
CA LYS A 84 4.92 6.55 0.95
C LYS A 84 5.92 5.49 1.42
N GLN A 85 6.20 4.50 0.57
CA GLN A 85 7.18 3.45 0.86
C GLN A 85 8.57 4.04 1.14
N ARG A 86 9.04 4.99 0.31
CA ARG A 86 10.34 5.64 0.49
C ARG A 86 10.43 6.39 1.82
N LEU A 87 9.37 7.12 2.19
CA LEU A 87 9.31 7.82 3.46
C LEU A 87 9.37 6.82 4.63
N GLN A 88 8.57 5.76 4.59
CA GLN A 88 8.53 4.73 5.62
C GLN A 88 9.88 4.03 5.79
N GLN A 89 10.56 3.67 4.70
CA GLN A 89 11.86 3.01 4.75
C GLN A 89 12.95 3.91 5.35
N GLU A 90 13.04 5.17 4.92
CA GLU A 90 14.00 6.10 5.49
C GLU A 90 13.67 6.45 6.95
N MET A 91 12.39 6.51 7.31
CA MET A 91 11.98 6.75 8.69
C MET A 91 12.27 5.54 9.59
N LEU A 92 12.04 4.31 9.14
CA LEU A 92 12.42 3.09 9.86
C LEU A 92 13.93 3.00 10.08
N LYS A 93 14.72 3.35 9.06
CA LYS A 93 16.18 3.46 9.16
C LYS A 93 16.59 4.53 10.17
N TYR A 94 15.92 5.67 10.19
CA TYR A 94 16.15 6.68 11.23
C TYR A 94 15.79 6.16 12.64
N MET A 95 14.66 5.46 12.80
CA MET A 95 14.24 4.92 14.10
C MET A 95 15.25 3.91 14.65
N SER A 96 15.82 3.05 13.80
CA SER A 96 16.86 2.11 14.24
C SER A 96 18.14 2.83 14.66
N LEU A 97 18.58 3.85 13.90
CA LEU A 97 19.72 4.69 14.28
C LEU A 97 19.51 5.39 15.63
N ARG A 98 18.30 5.88 15.89
CA ARG A 98 17.94 6.52 17.16
C ARG A 98 18.05 5.56 18.34
N GLN A 99 17.71 4.28 18.17
CA GLN A 99 17.81 3.27 19.23
C GLN A 99 19.25 2.83 19.53
N THR A 100 20.13 2.85 18.53
CA THR A 100 21.54 2.44 18.66
C THR A 100 22.46 3.51 19.25
N SER A 101 21.93 4.62 19.77
CA SER A 101 22.70 5.82 20.14
C SER A 101 23.57 5.71 21.41
N GLN A 102 24.14 4.53 21.70
CA GLN A 102 25.07 4.32 22.81
C GLN A 102 26.57 4.43 22.41
N GLU A 103 26.92 4.54 21.11
CA GLU A 103 28.33 4.64 20.67
C GLU A 103 28.58 5.80 19.68
N ASP A 104 29.52 6.68 20.07
CA ASP A 104 30.25 7.77 19.40
C ASP A 104 29.63 8.74 18.35
N ALA A 105 29.98 10.02 18.56
CA ALA A 105 29.11 11.19 18.46
C ALA A 105 29.26 12.09 17.20
N ALA A 106 29.71 11.57 16.06
CA ALA A 106 29.75 12.36 14.81
C ALA A 106 29.24 11.61 13.58
N ASP A 107 29.65 10.34 13.40
CA ASP A 107 29.20 9.53 12.27
C ASP A 107 27.70 9.19 12.37
N LEU A 108 27.22 8.84 13.57
CA LEU A 108 25.80 8.61 13.81
C LEU A 108 24.97 9.85 13.48
N GLN A 109 25.41 11.03 13.91
CA GLN A 109 24.75 12.30 13.60
C GLN A 109 24.74 12.57 12.08
N LYS A 110 25.85 12.31 11.39
CA LYS A 110 25.92 12.43 9.92
C LYS A 110 24.91 11.50 9.23
N ARG A 111 24.72 10.28 9.73
CA ARG A 111 23.74 9.32 9.21
C ARG A 111 22.30 9.75 9.49
N ILE A 112 22.01 10.24 10.69
CA ILE A 112 20.69 10.80 11.06
C ILE A 112 20.34 11.98 10.15
N LEU A 113 21.24 12.95 9.99
CA LEU A 113 21.04 14.08 9.08
C LEU A 113 20.91 13.63 7.61
N GLY A 114 21.59 12.53 7.24
CA GLY A 114 21.40 11.88 5.94
C GLY A 114 19.97 11.39 5.74
N CYS A 115 19.38 10.73 6.75
CA CYS A 115 17.97 10.34 6.71
C CYS A 115 17.03 11.55 6.65
N PHE A 116 17.33 12.63 7.37
CA PHE A 116 16.50 13.85 7.31
C PHE A 116 16.50 14.46 5.91
N ARG A 117 17.67 14.57 5.27
CA ARG A 117 17.79 15.01 3.86
C ARG A 117 17.03 14.10 2.89
N SER A 118 17.06 12.79 3.10
CA SER A 118 16.34 11.85 2.24
C SER A 118 14.83 11.99 2.40
N MET A 119 14.33 12.07 3.65
CA MET A 119 12.91 12.23 3.94
C MET A 119 12.38 13.60 3.50
N SER A 120 13.14 14.67 3.74
CA SER A 120 12.72 16.04 3.48
C SER A 120 12.45 16.30 2.00
N ARG A 121 13.21 15.68 1.09
CA ARG A 121 13.00 15.73 -0.37
C ARG A 121 11.66 15.15 -0.83
N LEU A 122 10.97 14.40 0.02
CA LEU A 122 9.64 13.86 -0.28
C LEU A 122 8.53 14.87 0.07
N PHE A 123 8.89 16.03 0.66
CA PHE A 123 7.97 17.11 0.98
C PHE A 123 8.11 18.28 0.00
N SER A 124 7.03 19.05 -0.14
CA SER A 124 6.93 20.21 -1.02
C SER A 124 7.96 21.31 -0.68
N ASP A 125 8.26 21.49 0.61
CA ASP A 125 9.33 22.37 1.10
C ASP A 125 10.37 21.54 1.85
N ALA A 126 11.39 21.09 1.11
CA ALA A 126 12.41 20.21 1.64
C ALA A 126 13.30 20.90 2.70
N VAL A 127 13.56 22.19 2.58
CA VAL A 127 14.39 22.92 3.56
C VAL A 127 13.64 22.99 4.89
N LYS A 128 12.39 23.44 4.86
CA LYS A 128 11.56 23.53 6.06
C LYS A 128 11.27 22.16 6.67
N ALA A 129 11.06 21.12 5.85
CA ALA A 129 10.86 19.76 6.34
C ALA A 129 12.10 19.22 7.06
N GLU A 130 13.31 19.51 6.58
CA GLU A 130 14.56 19.11 7.24
C GLU A 130 14.78 19.84 8.58
N GLU A 131 14.47 21.14 8.64
CA GLU A 131 14.47 21.92 9.87
C GLU A 131 13.50 21.33 10.90
N HIS A 132 12.26 21.07 10.51
CA HIS A 132 11.26 20.45 11.38
C HIS A 132 11.64 19.02 11.82
N LEU A 133 12.28 18.21 10.96
CA LEU A 133 12.80 16.90 11.36
C LEU A 133 13.91 17.03 12.40
N THR A 134 14.77 18.03 12.26
CA THR A 134 15.83 18.33 13.24
C THR A 134 15.24 18.75 14.58
N MET A 135 14.23 19.62 14.57
CA MET A 135 13.49 20.02 15.77
C MET A 135 12.75 18.85 16.41
N LEU A 136 12.08 18.01 15.60
CA LEU A 136 11.39 16.82 16.07
C LEU A 136 12.37 15.86 16.75
N HIS A 137 13.57 15.66 16.18
CA HIS A 137 14.62 14.81 16.75
C HIS A 137 15.06 15.23 18.16
N GLN A 138 15.03 16.53 18.45
CA GLN A 138 15.40 17.08 19.75
C GLN A 138 14.36 16.79 20.85
N LEU A 139 13.15 16.34 20.48
CA LEU A 139 12.13 15.94 21.46
C LEU A 139 12.58 14.67 22.21
N LYS A 140 12.68 14.81 23.54
CA LYS A 140 13.06 13.73 24.47
C LYS A 140 11.88 12.83 24.87
N ASP A 141 10.67 13.15 24.43
CA ASP A 141 9.49 12.36 24.77
C ASP A 141 9.51 11.03 24.01
N GLU A 142 9.85 9.96 24.72
CA GLU A 142 9.87 8.59 24.19
C GLU A 142 8.47 8.10 23.76
N ASN A 143 7.39 8.68 24.30
CA ASN A 143 6.04 8.32 23.90
C ASN A 143 5.76 8.73 22.44
N ILE A 144 6.23 9.91 22.02
CA ILE A 144 6.12 10.38 20.63
C ILE A 144 6.74 9.37 19.67
N TRP A 145 7.93 8.88 20.00
CA TRP A 145 8.65 7.92 19.15
C TRP A 145 8.02 6.53 19.15
N LYS A 146 7.45 6.08 20.27
CA LYS A 146 6.64 4.84 20.32
C LYS A 146 5.40 4.92 19.44
N MET A 147 4.73 6.07 19.42
CA MET A 147 3.58 6.31 18.53
C MET A 147 4.00 6.27 17.06
N PHE A 148 5.10 6.91 16.69
CA PHE A 148 5.64 6.81 15.33
C PHE A 148 6.04 5.39 14.94
N ALA A 149 6.70 4.64 15.83
CA ALA A 149 7.04 3.23 15.59
C ALA A 149 5.78 2.39 15.31
N SER A 150 4.70 2.64 16.07
CA SER A 150 3.41 1.96 15.86
C SER A 150 2.74 2.36 14.54
N LEU A 151 2.83 3.62 14.13
CA LEU A 151 2.33 4.06 12.82
C LEU A 151 3.10 3.43 11.65
N LEU A 152 4.39 3.19 11.83
CA LEU A 152 5.28 2.55 10.84
C LEU A 152 5.17 1.02 10.82
N ASP A 153 4.42 0.41 11.74
CA ASP A 153 4.20 -1.03 11.77
C ASP A 153 3.06 -1.43 10.82
N CYS A 154 3.36 -2.33 9.89
CA CYS A 154 2.41 -2.88 8.94
C CYS A 154 1.32 -3.77 9.57
N ALA A 155 1.50 -4.19 10.84
CA ALA A 155 0.50 -4.89 11.62
C ALA A 155 -0.56 -3.95 12.25
N THR A 156 -0.31 -2.64 12.28
CA THR A 156 -1.25 -1.67 12.85
C THR A 156 -2.49 -1.53 11.95
N THR A 157 -3.67 -1.79 12.54
CA THR A 157 -4.97 -1.67 11.86
C THR A 157 -5.32 -0.20 11.57
N PHE A 158 -6.28 0.04 10.67
CA PHE A 158 -6.72 1.38 10.33
C PHE A 158 -7.15 2.18 11.57
N ASN A 159 -8.03 1.60 12.40
CA ASN A 159 -8.59 2.27 13.58
C ASN A 159 -7.50 2.59 14.61
N ASN A 160 -6.57 1.66 14.84
CA ASN A 160 -5.46 1.88 15.76
C ASN A 160 -4.52 2.98 15.24
N ALA A 161 -4.14 2.94 13.96
CA ALA A 161 -3.32 3.98 13.35
C ALA A 161 -3.97 5.37 13.45
N TRP A 162 -5.29 5.44 13.23
CA TRP A 162 -6.04 6.67 13.37
C TRP A 162 -6.04 7.20 14.80
N SER A 163 -6.32 6.34 15.79
CA SER A 163 -6.29 6.70 17.22
C SER A 163 -4.90 7.17 17.66
N ILE A 164 -3.85 6.42 17.30
CA ILE A 164 -2.46 6.76 17.62
C ILE A 164 -2.09 8.14 17.06
N ARG A 165 -2.54 8.46 15.84
CA ARG A 165 -2.30 9.79 15.26
C ARG A 165 -3.03 10.88 16.04
N VAL A 166 -4.29 10.66 16.43
CA VAL A 166 -5.03 11.63 17.24
C VAL A 166 -4.32 11.87 18.57
N ASP A 167 -3.85 10.83 19.23
CA ASP A 167 -3.17 10.92 20.51
C ASP A 167 -1.77 11.55 20.38
N LEU A 168 -1.05 11.25 19.29
CA LEU A 168 0.21 11.91 18.94
C LEU A 168 0.02 13.43 18.81
N LEU A 169 -1.00 13.88 18.09
CA LEU A 169 -1.28 15.30 17.91
C LEU A 169 -1.74 15.98 19.20
N LYS A 170 -2.55 15.29 20.01
CA LYS A 170 -2.92 15.77 21.36
C LYS A 170 -1.70 15.93 22.26
N SER A 171 -0.78 14.96 22.25
CA SER A 171 0.43 14.99 23.08
C SER A 171 1.36 16.16 22.74
N LEU A 172 1.41 16.54 21.46
CA LEU A 172 2.21 17.66 21.00
C LEU A 172 1.53 19.01 21.31
N GLY A 173 0.20 19.07 21.18
CA GLY A 173 -0.62 20.26 21.41
C GLY A 173 -0.77 21.14 20.17
N GLU A 174 -1.98 21.63 19.91
CA GLU A 174 -2.34 22.37 18.67
C GLU A 174 -1.54 23.65 18.43
N LYS A 175 -0.99 24.26 19.48
CA LYS A 175 -0.19 25.49 19.40
C LYS A 175 1.31 25.23 19.17
N HIS A 176 1.73 23.96 19.18
CA HIS A 176 3.13 23.61 19.03
C HIS A 176 3.59 23.87 17.59
N GLU A 177 4.80 24.40 17.42
CA GLU A 177 5.35 24.76 16.11
C GLU A 177 5.41 23.58 15.12
N LEU A 178 5.69 22.38 15.65
CA LEU A 178 5.72 21.13 14.89
C LEU A 178 4.34 20.51 14.61
N TYR A 179 3.23 21.09 15.10
CA TYR A 179 1.91 20.44 15.02
C TYR A 179 1.50 20.07 13.60
N ASP A 180 1.56 21.04 12.67
CA ASP A 180 1.19 20.81 11.26
C ASP A 180 2.14 19.84 10.56
N PHE A 181 3.43 19.92 10.88
CA PHE A 181 4.44 19.02 10.34
C PHE A 181 4.22 17.58 10.80
N VAL A 182 4.00 17.37 12.10
CA VAL A 182 3.73 16.04 12.68
C VAL A 182 2.37 15.52 12.21
N SER A 183 1.37 16.37 12.03
CA SER A 183 0.07 15.99 11.45
C SER A 183 0.23 15.43 10.04
N THR A 184 1.09 16.05 9.23
CA THR A 184 1.42 15.59 7.88
C THR A 184 2.28 14.32 7.92
N LEU A 185 3.39 14.34 8.66
CA LEU A 185 4.34 13.22 8.75
C LEU A 185 3.66 11.94 9.25
N SER A 186 2.86 12.02 10.32
CA SER A 186 2.12 10.88 10.87
C SER A 186 1.13 10.28 9.87
N MET A 187 0.49 11.11 9.05
CA MET A 187 -0.38 10.61 7.97
C MET A 187 0.44 9.85 6.93
N ARG A 188 1.53 10.47 6.45
CA ARG A 188 2.33 9.96 5.35
C ARG A 188 3.13 8.72 5.72
N CYS A 189 3.58 8.59 6.96
CA CYS A 189 4.31 7.40 7.40
C CYS A 189 3.38 6.23 7.79
N SER A 190 2.10 6.48 8.06
CA SER A 190 1.16 5.44 8.52
C SER A 190 0.59 4.57 7.39
N TYR A 191 0.13 3.36 7.70
CA TYR A 191 -0.61 2.49 6.78
C TYR A 191 -2.12 2.85 6.67
N LEU A 192 -2.48 4.14 6.70
CA LEU A 192 -3.89 4.56 6.62
C LEU A 192 -4.50 4.47 5.20
N LEU A 193 -3.67 4.59 4.16
CA LEU A 193 -4.13 4.46 2.76
C LEU A 193 -4.33 3.00 2.36
N VAL A 194 -3.37 2.15 2.70
CA VAL A 194 -3.34 0.71 2.43
C VAL A 194 -2.74 0.00 3.64
N ASN A 195 -3.35 -1.09 4.07
CA ASN A 195 -2.91 -1.93 5.18
C ASN A 195 -3.32 -3.40 4.95
N LYS A 196 -3.07 -4.27 5.94
CA LYS A 196 -3.43 -5.69 5.84
C LYS A 196 -4.94 -5.93 5.71
N GLU A 197 -5.77 -5.11 6.36
CA GLU A 197 -7.22 -5.21 6.23
C GLU A 197 -7.67 -4.92 4.79
N TYR A 198 -7.05 -3.95 4.11
CA TYR A 198 -7.31 -3.69 2.70
C TYR A 198 -6.93 -4.89 1.83
N VAL A 199 -5.77 -5.49 2.03
CA VAL A 199 -5.35 -6.69 1.26
C VAL A 199 -6.35 -7.82 1.44
N LYS A 200 -6.75 -8.11 2.68
CA LYS A 200 -7.75 -9.14 3.00
C LYS A 200 -9.08 -8.90 2.29
N GLU A 201 -9.60 -7.68 2.36
CA GLU A 201 -10.89 -7.34 1.76
C GLU A 201 -10.81 -7.32 0.22
N ILE A 202 -9.67 -6.96 -0.39
CA ILE A 202 -9.51 -7.06 -1.86
C ILE A 202 -9.45 -8.53 -2.31
N LEU A 203 -8.74 -9.40 -1.57
CA LEU A 203 -8.73 -10.84 -1.84
C LEU A 203 -10.14 -11.44 -1.70
N SER A 204 -10.86 -11.06 -0.65
CA SER A 204 -12.26 -11.45 -0.44
C SER A 204 -13.15 -10.96 -1.60
N ALA A 205 -13.02 -9.71 -2.01
CA ALA A 205 -13.77 -9.15 -3.13
C ALA A 205 -13.49 -9.89 -4.45
N ALA A 206 -12.22 -10.21 -4.74
CA ALA A 206 -11.85 -11.03 -5.90
C ALA A 206 -12.48 -12.43 -5.83
N SER A 207 -12.52 -13.03 -4.63
CA SER A 207 -13.14 -14.34 -4.39
C SER A 207 -14.66 -14.32 -4.58
N GLU A 208 -15.34 -13.27 -4.10
CA GLU A 208 -16.79 -13.12 -4.29
C GLU A 208 -17.16 -13.02 -5.78
N GLN A 209 -16.31 -12.42 -6.63
CA GLN A 209 -16.55 -12.33 -8.07
C GLN A 209 -16.38 -13.66 -8.83
N LYS A 210 -15.86 -14.72 -8.19
CA LYS A 210 -15.77 -16.07 -8.78
C LYS A 210 -17.13 -16.58 -9.25
N SER A 211 -18.17 -16.36 -8.45
CA SER A 211 -19.53 -16.86 -8.72
C SER A 211 -20.33 -15.98 -9.67
N VAL A 212 -20.04 -14.67 -9.69
CA VAL A 212 -20.76 -13.67 -10.49
C VAL A 212 -20.16 -13.51 -11.89
N GLY A 213 -18.87 -13.84 -12.06
CA GLY A 213 -18.19 -13.79 -13.35
C GLY A 213 -17.87 -12.38 -13.86
N ASN A 214 -17.85 -11.36 -12.98
CA ASN A 214 -17.56 -9.99 -13.39
C ASN A 214 -16.04 -9.77 -13.57
N THR A 215 -15.56 -10.03 -14.78
CA THR A 215 -14.14 -9.91 -15.15
C THR A 215 -13.58 -8.51 -14.89
N LYS A 216 -14.38 -7.45 -15.06
CA LYS A 216 -13.91 -6.07 -14.85
C LYS A 216 -13.56 -5.80 -13.38
N LEU A 217 -14.38 -6.31 -12.45
CA LEU A 217 -14.11 -6.19 -11.02
C LEU A 217 -12.93 -7.09 -10.61
N ILE A 218 -12.81 -8.29 -11.17
CA ILE A 218 -11.64 -9.15 -10.96
C ILE A 218 -10.36 -8.42 -11.39
N SER A 219 -10.29 -7.91 -12.62
CA SER A 219 -9.15 -7.15 -13.12
C SER A 219 -8.82 -5.97 -12.20
N SER A 220 -9.83 -5.23 -11.75
CA SER A 220 -9.62 -4.12 -10.83
C SER A 220 -9.08 -4.54 -9.46
N CYS A 221 -9.50 -5.68 -8.91
CA CYS A 221 -8.90 -6.23 -7.69
C CYS A 221 -7.42 -6.59 -7.93
N MET A 222 -7.11 -7.20 -9.08
CA MET A 222 -5.76 -7.62 -9.42
C MET A 222 -4.83 -6.42 -9.66
N ASP A 223 -5.31 -5.35 -10.29
CA ASP A 223 -4.56 -4.12 -10.50
C ASP A 223 -4.21 -3.45 -9.17
N LEU A 224 -5.18 -3.34 -8.25
CA LEU A 224 -4.96 -2.80 -6.91
C LEU A 224 -3.99 -3.68 -6.08
N LEU A 225 -4.20 -5.01 -6.07
CA LEU A 225 -3.31 -5.93 -5.37
C LEU A 225 -1.89 -5.89 -5.93
N THR A 226 -1.74 -5.77 -7.25
CA THR A 226 -0.44 -5.65 -7.92
C THR A 226 0.27 -4.36 -7.53
N ALA A 227 -0.46 -3.23 -7.50
CA ALA A 227 0.10 -1.96 -7.05
C ALA A 227 0.55 -2.06 -5.58
N ILE A 228 -0.29 -2.61 -4.71
CA ILE A 228 0.05 -2.80 -3.28
C ILE A 228 1.25 -3.74 -3.13
N SER A 229 1.27 -4.89 -3.80
CA SER A 229 2.34 -5.89 -3.67
C SER A 229 3.68 -5.40 -4.20
N SER A 230 3.68 -4.49 -5.17
CA SER A 230 4.89 -3.88 -5.72
C SER A 230 5.61 -2.96 -4.74
N PHE A 231 4.89 -2.30 -3.82
CA PHE A 231 5.46 -1.33 -2.88
C PHE A 231 5.39 -1.79 -1.41
N PHE A 232 4.42 -2.61 -1.06
CA PHE A 232 4.18 -3.10 0.29
C PHE A 232 4.01 -4.63 0.33
N PRO A 233 4.99 -5.40 -0.16
CA PRO A 233 4.88 -6.86 -0.20
C PRO A 233 4.70 -7.50 1.20
N SER A 234 5.15 -6.84 2.27
CA SER A 234 4.93 -7.29 3.65
C SER A 234 3.46 -7.31 4.08
N LEU A 235 2.58 -6.55 3.41
CA LEU A 235 1.14 -6.58 3.68
C LEU A 235 0.47 -7.88 3.23
N LEU A 236 1.11 -8.67 2.37
CA LEU A 236 0.60 -9.98 1.95
C LEU A 236 0.91 -11.10 2.96
N SER A 237 1.72 -10.80 3.97
CA SER A 237 2.10 -11.75 5.01
C SER A 237 0.89 -12.23 5.81
N GLY A 238 0.69 -13.55 5.86
CA GLY A 238 -0.45 -14.20 6.52
C GLY A 238 -1.66 -14.46 5.61
N PHE A 239 -1.57 -14.12 4.32
CA PHE A 239 -2.62 -14.38 3.31
C PHE A 239 -2.19 -15.42 2.28
N GLU A 240 -1.16 -16.23 2.57
CA GLU A 240 -0.57 -17.17 1.62
C GLU A 240 -1.56 -18.24 1.18
N GLU A 241 -2.39 -18.75 2.11
CA GLU A 241 -3.42 -19.74 1.82
C GLU A 241 -4.52 -19.17 0.91
N ASP A 242 -5.01 -17.96 1.20
CA ASP A 242 -6.02 -17.26 0.38
C ASP A 242 -5.50 -17.06 -1.06
N ILE A 243 -4.24 -16.66 -1.20
CA ILE A 243 -3.58 -16.45 -2.51
C ILE A 243 -3.46 -17.78 -3.27
N ILE A 244 -3.08 -18.87 -2.59
CA ILE A 244 -2.96 -20.20 -3.20
C ILE A 244 -4.34 -20.73 -3.60
N GLU A 245 -5.38 -20.47 -2.81
CA GLU A 245 -6.75 -20.86 -3.17
C GLU A 245 -7.20 -20.14 -4.45
N LEU A 246 -6.96 -18.83 -4.56
CA LEU A 246 -7.31 -18.06 -5.76
C LEU A 246 -6.56 -18.54 -7.02
N LEU A 247 -5.34 -19.07 -6.90
CA LEU A 247 -4.60 -19.66 -8.02
C LEU A 247 -5.20 -20.97 -8.55
N LYS A 248 -5.95 -21.70 -7.71
CA LYS A 248 -6.54 -23.00 -8.09
C LYS A 248 -7.83 -22.85 -8.89
N GLU A 249 -8.41 -21.64 -8.91
CA GLU A 249 -9.68 -21.33 -9.56
C GLU A 249 -9.62 -21.42 -11.09
N ASP A 250 -10.70 -21.85 -11.75
CA ASP A 250 -10.73 -21.99 -13.22
C ASP A 250 -10.79 -20.66 -13.99
N ASN A 251 -10.95 -19.53 -13.28
CA ASN A 251 -10.97 -18.22 -13.91
C ASN A 251 -9.56 -17.76 -14.32
N GLU A 252 -9.28 -17.75 -15.62
CA GLU A 252 -7.97 -17.37 -16.16
C GLU A 252 -7.54 -15.94 -15.78
N VAL A 253 -8.47 -14.97 -15.76
CA VAL A 253 -8.13 -13.58 -15.41
C VAL A 253 -7.73 -13.46 -13.93
N LEU A 254 -8.38 -14.23 -13.06
CA LEU A 254 -8.00 -14.32 -11.66
C LEU A 254 -6.64 -14.99 -11.50
N LYS A 255 -6.42 -16.13 -12.17
CA LYS A 255 -5.14 -16.86 -12.16
C LYS A 255 -3.97 -16.01 -12.63
N GLU A 256 -4.10 -15.36 -13.79
CA GLU A 256 -3.07 -14.48 -14.35
C GLU A 256 -2.79 -13.30 -13.42
N GLY A 257 -3.84 -12.70 -12.86
CA GLY A 257 -3.71 -11.59 -11.92
C GLY A 257 -2.98 -11.98 -10.64
N ILE A 258 -3.33 -13.11 -10.03
CA ILE A 258 -2.65 -13.59 -8.82
C ILE A 258 -1.21 -14.01 -9.12
N ALA A 259 -0.95 -14.64 -10.27
CA ALA A 259 0.40 -14.94 -10.71
C ALA A 259 1.25 -13.66 -10.84
N HIS A 260 0.66 -12.58 -11.36
CA HIS A 260 1.32 -11.28 -11.42
C HIS A 260 1.59 -10.70 -10.03
N VAL A 261 0.64 -10.74 -9.10
CA VAL A 261 0.83 -10.33 -7.70
C VAL A 261 2.00 -11.09 -7.05
N LEU A 262 2.07 -12.41 -7.26
CA LEU A 262 3.14 -13.25 -6.76
C LEU A 262 4.51 -12.94 -7.39
N SER A 263 4.55 -12.55 -8.66
CA SER A 263 5.81 -12.09 -9.28
C SER A 263 6.39 -10.85 -8.59
N LYS A 264 5.55 -10.03 -7.94
CA LYS A 264 5.95 -8.81 -7.21
C LYS A 264 6.32 -9.10 -5.76
N ALA A 265 5.54 -9.93 -5.06
CA ALA A 265 5.71 -10.17 -3.62
C ALA A 265 6.37 -11.51 -3.27
N GLY A 266 6.62 -12.39 -4.23
CA GLY A 266 7.06 -13.76 -4.01
C GLY A 266 8.38 -13.90 -3.23
N GLY A 267 9.29 -12.92 -3.37
CA GLY A 267 10.53 -12.86 -2.58
C GLY A 267 10.26 -12.74 -1.08
N ASN A 268 9.41 -11.79 -0.69
CA ASN A 268 9.04 -11.55 0.71
C ASN A 268 8.21 -12.70 1.28
N ILE A 269 7.24 -13.20 0.51
CA ILE A 269 6.41 -14.34 0.93
C ILE A 269 7.30 -15.57 1.21
N ARG A 270 8.31 -15.81 0.38
CA ARG A 270 9.28 -16.90 0.58
C ARG A 270 10.08 -16.73 1.87
N GLU A 271 10.63 -15.55 2.13
CA GLU A 271 11.42 -15.29 3.35
C GLU A 271 10.58 -15.50 4.62
N GLN A 272 9.33 -15.07 4.59
CA GLN A 272 8.39 -15.25 5.70
C GLN A 272 8.03 -16.72 5.92
N LEU A 273 7.82 -17.48 4.84
CA LEU A 273 7.56 -18.92 4.93
C LEU A 273 8.81 -19.75 5.27
N ALA A 274 10.01 -19.25 5.02
CA ALA A 274 11.22 -19.89 5.55
C ALA A 274 11.33 -19.73 7.07
N SER A 275 10.78 -18.64 7.62
CA SER A 275 10.70 -18.38 9.06
C SER A 275 9.50 -19.06 9.75
N SER A 276 8.47 -19.43 8.99
CA SER A 276 7.28 -20.16 9.46
C SER A 276 7.40 -21.65 9.13
N ARG A 277 7.07 -22.56 10.05
CA ARG A 277 7.07 -24.03 9.77
C ARG A 277 5.87 -24.45 8.91
N CYS A 278 5.59 -23.74 7.83
CA CYS A 278 4.42 -23.95 6.99
C CYS A 278 4.69 -24.95 5.86
N SER A 279 3.73 -25.85 5.59
CA SER A 279 3.78 -26.88 4.54
C SER A 279 3.67 -26.32 3.10
N CYS A 280 3.42 -25.02 2.93
CA CYS A 280 3.23 -24.34 1.64
C CYS A 280 4.54 -24.10 0.83
N LEU A 281 5.70 -24.53 1.36
CA LEU A 281 7.02 -24.39 0.74
C LEU A 281 7.13 -24.94 -0.70
N LYS A 282 6.30 -25.93 -1.08
CA LYS A 282 6.36 -26.55 -2.42
C LYS A 282 5.76 -25.69 -3.53
N VAL A 283 4.64 -25.00 -3.27
CA VAL A 283 3.95 -24.16 -4.28
C VAL A 283 4.79 -22.93 -4.66
N LEU A 284 5.53 -22.38 -3.69
CA LEU A 284 6.35 -21.18 -3.91
C LEU A 284 7.75 -21.46 -4.46
N HIS A 285 8.29 -22.67 -4.29
CA HIS A 285 9.50 -23.08 -5.00
C HIS A 285 9.28 -23.06 -6.54
N PHE A 286 8.05 -23.33 -6.97
CA PHE A 286 7.62 -23.22 -8.36
C PHE A 286 7.38 -21.75 -8.78
N VAL A 287 6.76 -20.92 -7.92
CA VAL A 287 6.64 -19.47 -8.16
C VAL A 287 8.02 -18.81 -8.35
N HIS A 288 9.04 -19.21 -7.59
CA HIS A 288 10.41 -18.72 -7.79
C HIS A 288 10.99 -19.09 -9.17
N TYR A 289 10.76 -20.32 -9.64
CA TYR A 289 11.12 -20.72 -11.01
C TYR A 289 10.32 -19.95 -12.06
N PHE A 290 9.04 -19.68 -11.81
CA PHE A 290 8.18 -18.90 -12.68
C PHE A 290 8.59 -17.41 -12.74
N THR A 291 8.95 -16.79 -11.62
CA THR A 291 9.42 -15.41 -11.55
C THR A 291 10.80 -15.25 -12.20
N LEU A 292 11.70 -16.23 -12.05
CA LEU A 292 12.98 -16.28 -12.77
C LEU A 292 12.76 -16.47 -14.28
N PHE A 293 11.81 -17.32 -14.68
CA PHE A 293 11.45 -17.53 -16.08
C PHE A 293 10.86 -16.25 -16.70
N TRP A 294 9.92 -15.58 -16.02
CA TRP A 294 9.29 -14.35 -16.51
C TRP A 294 10.27 -13.18 -16.61
N ASN A 295 11.14 -12.98 -15.62
CA ASN A 295 12.15 -11.92 -15.65
C ASN A 295 13.26 -12.17 -16.69
N SER A 296 13.54 -13.43 -17.03
CA SER A 296 14.52 -13.78 -18.08
C SER A 296 13.97 -13.58 -19.50
N TYR A 297 12.65 -13.71 -19.69
CA TYR A 297 11.99 -13.54 -21.00
C TYR A 297 11.37 -12.15 -21.22
N GLY A 298 11.16 -11.34 -20.17
CA GLY A 298 10.54 -10.01 -20.26
C GLY A 298 11.39 -8.89 -20.90
N ALA A 299 12.62 -9.17 -21.35
CA ALA A 299 13.49 -8.19 -22.03
C ALA A 299 13.33 -8.19 -23.57
N THR A 300 12.55 -9.11 -24.14
CA THR A 300 12.32 -9.19 -25.58
C THR A 300 10.88 -9.60 -25.85
N TYR A 301 10.29 -9.04 -26.90
CA TYR A 301 8.96 -9.30 -27.48
C TYR A 301 7.86 -8.27 -27.18
N HIS A 302 7.92 -7.20 -27.98
CA HIS A 302 6.79 -6.84 -28.83
C HIS A 302 6.48 -8.03 -29.78
N ASP A 303 5.20 -8.33 -29.94
CA ASP A 303 4.61 -9.22 -30.94
C ASP A 303 4.71 -10.75 -30.71
N TYR A 304 3.60 -11.44 -31.03
CA TYR A 304 3.30 -12.89 -30.97
C TYR A 304 2.61 -13.47 -29.71
N GLY A 305 1.29 -13.30 -29.70
CA GLY A 305 0.23 -14.31 -29.45
C GLY A 305 0.47 -15.59 -28.64
N THR A 306 -0.19 -15.65 -27.48
CA THR A 306 -1.09 -16.72 -26.98
C THR A 306 -0.65 -18.20 -26.92
N LYS A 307 0.60 -18.58 -27.22
CA LYS A 307 1.00 -20.02 -27.26
C LYS A 307 1.98 -20.51 -26.21
N LEU A 308 2.53 -19.65 -25.34
CA LEU A 308 3.47 -20.06 -24.28
C LEU A 308 2.83 -20.29 -22.90
N LEU A 309 1.54 -20.00 -22.72
CA LEU A 309 0.81 -20.15 -21.45
C LEU A 309 0.47 -21.61 -21.08
N TYR A 310 0.45 -22.55 -22.03
CA TYR A 310 -0.10 -23.90 -21.81
C TYR A 310 0.89 -24.94 -21.24
N LEU A 311 2.20 -24.71 -21.37
CA LEU A 311 3.22 -25.68 -20.96
C LEU A 311 3.62 -25.63 -19.48
N PRO A 312 3.61 -24.48 -18.76
CA PRO A 312 3.92 -24.46 -17.32
C PRO A 312 2.71 -24.80 -16.44
N PHE A 313 1.49 -24.53 -16.88
CA PHE A 313 0.27 -24.72 -16.08
C PHE A 313 -0.17 -26.19 -15.96
N SER A 314 0.11 -27.03 -16.97
CA SER A 314 -0.17 -28.46 -16.91
C SER A 314 0.69 -29.18 -15.86
N ALA A 315 1.87 -28.66 -15.53
CA ALA A 315 2.69 -29.15 -14.41
C ALA A 315 2.12 -28.77 -13.03
N LEU A 316 1.29 -27.71 -12.94
CA LEU A 316 0.63 -27.26 -11.72
C LEU A 316 -0.41 -28.27 -11.21
N LEU A 317 -1.11 -28.93 -12.15
CA LEU A 317 -2.14 -29.95 -11.89
C LEU A 317 -1.58 -31.32 -11.50
N LEU A 318 -0.29 -31.58 -11.76
CA LEU A 318 0.36 -32.85 -11.39
C LEU A 318 0.99 -32.83 -9.99
N PHE A 319 1.03 -31.65 -9.33
CA PHE A 319 1.65 -31.46 -8.01
C PHE A 319 0.67 -31.09 -6.88
N CYS A 320 -0.61 -30.83 -7.19
CA CYS A 320 -1.71 -30.75 -6.21
C CYS A 320 -2.48 -32.07 -6.18
#